data_AF-I4GZC4-F1
#
_entry.id   AF-I4GZC4-F1
#
_cell.length_a   1.000
_cell.length_b   1.000
_cell.length_c   1.000
_cell.angle_alpha   90.00
_cell.angle_beta   90.00
_cell.angle_gamma   90.00
#
_symmetry.space_group_name_H-M   'P 1'
#
loop_
_entity.id
_entity.type
_entity.pdbx_description
1 polymer ?
#
loop_
_entity_poly.entity_id
_entity_poly.type
_entity_poly.pdbx_seq_one_letter_code
_entity_poly.pdbx_strand_id
1 'polypeptide(L)'
;MSIVKHEFTKIIIKIIDNYFPNQGNSILNASELLQYLNIKTRAANRGSKSRAGLANHYAIYVLVEDYINNEFHLKDGYDEYQGAQYMTLFRRQRELPFGDKLQNHALNHRLNQEFKKYFPTLSYLPIIRDVKTNRYWINENLIKFYLEGNQVNIALVIIDIIDAYVQTRQKAFNQFISYCQQMIDIQQQEPQRAIEFIRSLLRPNIDARVFEIVSYAILKEYYGEQKIYWGWSPDRLNSEYLLLYKTGRTNANDGGIDFVMKPLGRFFQVTETIAADKYFLDIDKVQKYPITFVVKTEQTCEEILEKVAEQAKIRYKIRAIVERYLESVEEVTNIPELINRFERVLAQGKGGAVIAEMVLQSRIEFNLESEP
;
A
#
# COMPACT_ATOMS: atom_id res chain seq x y z
N MET A 1 -12.49 -24.40 -1.90
CA MET A 1 -12.01 -23.49 -2.98
C MET A 1 -10.56 -23.86 -3.26
N SER A 2 -10.08 -23.87 -4.51
CA SER A 2 -8.67 -24.20 -4.78
C SER A 2 -7.75 -23.09 -4.25
N ILE A 3 -6.74 -23.44 -3.44
CA ILE A 3 -5.80 -22.46 -2.88
C ILE A 3 -4.89 -21.95 -3.99
N VAL A 4 -4.93 -20.64 -4.24
CA VAL A 4 -3.97 -19.99 -5.12
C VAL A 4 -2.59 -19.99 -4.45
N LYS A 5 -1.69 -20.82 -4.95
CA LYS A 5 -0.31 -20.90 -4.46
C LYS A 5 0.54 -19.77 -5.02
N HIS A 6 1.37 -19.18 -4.16
CA HIS A 6 2.42 -18.22 -4.50
C HIS A 6 3.72 -18.59 -3.79
N GLU A 7 4.79 -17.85 -4.05
CA GLU A 7 6.13 -18.11 -3.49
C GLU A 7 6.11 -18.24 -1.95
N PHE A 8 5.46 -17.30 -1.26
CA PHE A 8 5.32 -17.35 0.20
C PHE A 8 4.46 -18.52 0.73
N THR A 9 3.60 -19.13 -0.10
CA THR A 9 2.86 -20.35 0.29
C THR A 9 3.82 -21.50 0.65
N LYS A 10 4.99 -21.57 0.02
CA LYS A 10 6.01 -22.58 0.36
C LYS A 10 6.57 -22.37 1.76
N ILE A 11 6.71 -21.11 2.20
CA ILE A 11 7.15 -20.75 3.55
C ILE A 11 6.07 -21.14 4.55
N ILE A 12 4.80 -20.83 4.25
CA ILE A 12 3.66 -21.23 5.09
C ILE A 12 3.63 -22.75 5.28
N ILE A 13 3.71 -23.53 4.20
CA ILE A 13 3.70 -25.00 4.26
C ILE A 13 4.88 -25.50 5.11
N LYS A 14 6.08 -24.95 4.90
CA LYS A 14 7.27 -25.31 5.69
C LYS A 14 7.09 -25.01 7.17
N ILE A 15 6.50 -23.87 7.52
CA ILE A 15 6.22 -23.52 8.93
C ILE A 15 5.24 -24.52 9.52
N ILE A 16 4.15 -24.86 8.82
CA ILE A 16 3.19 -25.86 9.30
C ILE A 16 3.88 -27.22 9.50
N ASP A 17 4.71 -27.65 8.55
CA ASP A 17 5.42 -28.94 8.62
C ASP A 17 6.41 -29.02 9.80
N ASN A 18 6.92 -27.89 10.31
CA ASN A 18 7.75 -27.89 11.51
C ASN A 18 6.96 -28.29 12.77
N TYR A 19 5.66 -28.00 12.81
CA TYR A 19 4.77 -28.36 13.92
C TYR A 19 4.04 -29.68 13.67
N PHE A 20 3.70 -29.96 12.41
CA PHE A 20 2.92 -31.12 11.99
C PHE A 20 3.60 -31.79 10.78
N PRO A 21 4.60 -32.64 11.01
CA PRO A 21 5.44 -33.19 9.95
C PRO A 21 4.63 -33.86 8.83
N ASN A 22 4.87 -33.44 7.59
CA ASN A 22 4.24 -33.92 6.36
C ASN A 22 2.74 -33.62 6.21
N GLN A 23 2.16 -32.79 7.08
CA GLN A 23 0.74 -32.42 7.03
C GLN A 23 0.50 -30.99 6.53
N GLY A 24 1.55 -30.27 6.12
CA GLY A 24 1.48 -28.85 5.79
C GLY A 24 0.43 -28.48 4.75
N ASN A 25 0.28 -29.26 3.68
CA ASN A 25 -0.77 -29.02 2.68
C ASN A 25 -2.16 -29.37 3.22
N SER A 26 -2.31 -30.48 3.95
CA SER A 26 -3.59 -30.92 4.49
C SER A 26 -4.14 -29.92 5.50
N ILE A 27 -3.31 -29.43 6.42
CA ILE A 27 -3.66 -28.42 7.42
C ILE A 27 -3.97 -27.07 6.77
N LEU A 28 -3.17 -26.63 5.79
CA LEU A 28 -3.46 -25.41 5.04
C LEU A 28 -4.82 -25.50 4.31
N ASN A 29 -5.16 -26.66 3.74
CA ASN A 29 -6.44 -26.88 3.08
C ASN A 29 -7.62 -26.98 4.06
N ALA A 30 -7.38 -27.45 5.29
CA ALA A 30 -8.42 -27.65 6.29
C ALA A 30 -8.75 -26.40 7.12
N SER A 31 -7.91 -25.34 7.09
CA SER A 31 -8.11 -24.12 7.89
C SER A 31 -8.38 -22.89 7.03
N GLU A 32 -9.58 -22.32 7.13
CA GLU A 32 -9.93 -21.05 6.47
C GLU A 32 -9.07 -19.89 6.96
N LEU A 33 -8.63 -19.91 8.22
CA LEU A 33 -7.74 -18.87 8.76
C LEU A 33 -6.34 -18.94 8.13
N LEU A 34 -5.78 -20.14 7.94
CA LEU A 34 -4.51 -20.29 7.20
C LEU A 34 -4.68 -19.96 5.71
N GLN A 35 -5.81 -20.31 5.10
CA GLN A 35 -6.14 -19.89 3.72
C GLN A 35 -6.22 -18.37 3.60
N TYR A 36 -6.85 -17.71 4.58
CA TYR A 36 -6.88 -16.25 4.66
C TYR A 36 -5.47 -15.67 4.76
N LEU A 37 -4.64 -16.16 5.68
CA LEU A 37 -3.25 -15.72 5.81
C LEU A 37 -2.45 -15.94 4.51
N ASN A 38 -2.64 -17.07 3.82
CA ASN A 38 -2.05 -17.28 2.50
C ASN A 38 -2.49 -16.19 1.51
N ILE A 39 -3.80 -15.94 1.36
CA ILE A 39 -4.31 -14.88 0.48
C ILE A 39 -3.69 -13.51 0.83
N LYS A 40 -3.58 -13.19 2.12
CA LYS A 40 -3.11 -11.89 2.60
C LYS A 40 -1.58 -11.72 2.58
N THR A 41 -0.83 -12.81 2.46
CA THR A 41 0.64 -12.79 2.36
C THR A 41 1.15 -12.81 0.92
N ARG A 42 0.26 -12.77 -0.09
CA ARG A 42 0.63 -12.61 -1.52
C ARG A 42 1.50 -11.37 -1.80
N ALA A 43 1.43 -10.36 -0.94
CA ALA A 43 2.27 -9.15 -0.99
C ALA A 43 3.74 -9.40 -0.59
N ALA A 44 4.11 -10.60 -0.14
CA ALA A 44 5.49 -10.95 0.19
C ALA A 44 6.39 -10.96 -1.07
N ASN A 45 5.82 -11.28 -2.23
CA ASN A 45 6.57 -11.39 -3.47
C ASN A 45 6.96 -10.01 -4.01
N ARG A 46 8.22 -9.83 -4.42
CA ARG A 46 8.70 -8.62 -5.11
C ARG A 46 7.90 -8.44 -6.41
N GLY A 47 7.31 -7.26 -6.60
CA GLY A 47 6.46 -6.94 -7.77
C GLY A 47 4.99 -7.35 -7.64
N SER A 48 4.53 -7.72 -6.44
CA SER A 48 3.09 -7.90 -6.19
C SER A 48 2.39 -6.54 -6.07
N LYS A 49 1.32 -6.32 -6.85
CA LYS A 49 0.41 -5.18 -6.66
C LYS A 49 -0.38 -5.24 -5.36
N SER A 50 -0.35 -6.39 -4.66
CA SER A 50 -1.12 -6.59 -3.44
C SER A 50 -0.56 -5.74 -2.30
N ARG A 51 -1.42 -4.91 -1.69
CA ARG A 51 -1.06 -4.09 -0.52
C ARG A 51 -0.79 -4.99 0.69
N ALA A 52 0.20 -4.61 1.50
CA ALA A 52 0.49 -5.30 2.75
C ALA A 52 -0.65 -5.05 3.75
N GLY A 53 -1.48 -6.07 4.02
CA GLY A 53 -2.59 -5.99 4.97
C GLY A 53 -2.17 -6.11 6.43
N LEU A 54 -1.09 -5.45 6.86
CA LEU A 54 -0.47 -5.66 8.19
C LEU A 54 -1.45 -5.45 9.35
N ALA A 55 -2.38 -4.48 9.23
CA ALA A 55 -3.41 -4.24 10.24
C ALA A 55 -4.24 -5.51 10.57
N ASN A 56 -4.62 -6.27 9.55
CA ASN A 56 -5.42 -7.48 9.71
C ASN A 56 -4.58 -8.64 10.23
N HIS A 57 -3.32 -8.77 9.77
CA HIS A 57 -2.39 -9.76 10.33
C HIS A 57 -2.16 -9.50 11.81
N TYR A 58 -1.86 -8.25 12.18
CA TYR A 58 -1.62 -7.89 13.57
C TYR A 58 -2.86 -7.98 14.46
N ALA A 59 -4.08 -7.85 13.90
CA ALA A 59 -5.31 -8.15 14.63
C ALA A 59 -5.42 -9.63 15.00
N ILE A 60 -5.08 -10.53 14.08
CA ILE A 60 -5.00 -11.97 14.37
C ILE A 60 -3.86 -12.23 15.36
N TYR A 61 -2.66 -11.69 15.07
CA TYR A 61 -1.45 -11.90 15.86
C TYR A 61 -1.68 -11.58 17.34
N VAL A 62 -2.15 -10.39 17.69
CA VAL A 62 -2.26 -9.99 19.11
C VAL A 62 -3.32 -10.78 19.88
N LEU A 63 -4.38 -11.25 19.20
CA LEU A 63 -5.39 -12.10 19.84
C LEU A 63 -4.89 -13.53 20.02
N VAL A 64 -4.13 -14.05 19.05
CA VAL A 64 -3.49 -15.36 19.16
C VAL A 64 -2.35 -15.32 20.18
N GLU A 65 -1.58 -14.23 20.25
CA GLU A 65 -0.55 -13.99 21.26
C GLU A 65 -1.17 -13.96 22.67
N ASP A 66 -2.30 -13.27 22.86
CA ASP A 66 -3.06 -13.30 24.12
C ASP A 66 -3.54 -14.72 24.48
N TYR A 67 -4.06 -15.47 23.50
CA TYR A 67 -4.47 -16.86 23.70
C TYR A 67 -3.30 -17.76 24.12
N ILE A 68 -2.12 -17.59 23.51
CA ILE A 68 -0.89 -18.33 23.83
C ILE A 68 -0.35 -17.94 25.21
N ASN A 69 -0.32 -16.65 25.54
CA ASN A 69 0.20 -16.13 26.80
C ASN A 69 -0.60 -16.61 28.03
N ASN A 70 -1.88 -16.94 27.84
CA ASN A 70 -2.71 -17.56 28.86
C ASN A 70 -2.68 -19.11 28.80
N GLU A 71 -1.83 -19.67 27.95
CA GLU A 71 -1.59 -21.11 27.75
C GLU A 71 -2.79 -21.92 27.23
N PHE A 72 -3.82 -21.27 26.68
CA PHE A 72 -5.01 -21.96 26.18
C PHE A 72 -4.73 -22.93 25.01
N HIS A 73 -3.57 -22.79 24.36
CA HIS A 73 -3.10 -23.74 23.36
C HIS A 73 -2.65 -25.09 23.95
N LEU A 74 -2.42 -25.16 25.26
CA LEU A 74 -1.98 -26.37 25.98
C LEU A 74 -3.04 -26.91 26.94
N LYS A 75 -3.93 -26.04 27.44
CA LYS A 75 -4.94 -26.39 28.44
C LYS A 75 -6.31 -25.82 28.07
N ASP A 76 -7.37 -26.46 28.55
CA ASP A 76 -8.74 -25.97 28.39
C ASP A 76 -9.04 -24.80 29.36
N GLY A 77 -10.26 -24.24 29.28
CA GLY A 77 -10.71 -23.10 30.09
C GLY A 77 -10.76 -21.77 29.33
N TYR A 78 -10.62 -21.79 27.99
CA TYR A 78 -10.78 -20.60 27.17
C TYR A 78 -12.23 -20.07 27.14
N ASP A 79 -13.20 -20.96 27.31
CA ASP A 79 -14.63 -20.67 27.41
C ASP A 79 -15.01 -19.85 28.66
N GLU A 80 -14.19 -19.93 29.72
CA GLU A 80 -14.35 -19.13 30.94
C GLU A 80 -13.57 -17.80 30.92
N TYR A 81 -12.76 -17.57 29.88
CA TYR A 81 -11.90 -16.40 29.78
C TYR A 81 -12.69 -15.10 29.57
N GLN A 82 -12.41 -14.10 30.41
CA GLN A 82 -13.04 -12.78 30.37
C GLN A 82 -12.69 -11.93 29.14
N GLY A 83 -11.73 -12.38 28.32
CA GLY A 83 -11.34 -11.73 27.09
C GLY A 83 -10.26 -10.65 27.28
N ALA A 84 -9.54 -10.40 26.20
CA ALA A 84 -8.50 -9.38 26.16
C ALA A 84 -9.09 -7.98 26.12
N GLN A 85 -8.41 -7.03 26.76
CA GLN A 85 -8.79 -5.62 26.69
C GLN A 85 -8.34 -5.00 25.37
N TYR A 86 -9.24 -4.27 24.72
CA TYR A 86 -8.95 -3.54 23.49
C TYR A 86 -7.67 -2.69 23.55
N MET A 87 -7.49 -1.90 24.61
CA MET A 87 -6.34 -0.99 24.71
C MET A 87 -5.01 -1.74 24.78
N THR A 88 -4.99 -2.91 25.44
CA THR A 88 -3.82 -3.78 25.51
C THR A 88 -3.48 -4.34 24.15
N LEU A 89 -4.47 -4.91 23.45
CA LEU A 89 -4.29 -5.44 22.09
C LEU A 89 -3.83 -4.34 21.12
N PHE A 90 -4.48 -3.18 21.15
CA PHE A 90 -4.18 -2.07 20.25
C PHE A 90 -2.80 -1.48 20.50
N ARG A 91 -2.38 -1.34 21.76
CA ARG A 91 -1.01 -0.94 22.10
C ARG A 91 -0.01 -1.95 21.53
N ARG A 92 -0.26 -3.24 21.76
CA ARG A 92 0.62 -4.31 21.27
C ARG A 92 0.73 -4.31 19.73
N GLN A 93 -0.36 -4.08 19.01
CA GLN A 93 -0.32 -3.94 17.54
C GLN A 93 0.62 -2.83 17.05
N ARG A 94 0.71 -1.73 17.81
CA ARG A 94 1.56 -0.58 17.47
C ARG A 94 3.03 -0.78 17.85
N GLU A 95 3.33 -1.74 18.70
CA GLU A 95 4.71 -2.13 19.03
C GLU A 95 5.31 -3.08 17.98
N LEU A 96 4.47 -3.72 17.15
CA LEU A 96 4.92 -4.60 16.09
C LEU A 96 5.51 -3.80 14.92
N PRO A 97 6.46 -4.36 14.15
CA PRO A 97 7.13 -3.61 13.10
C PRO A 97 6.20 -3.02 12.04
N PHE A 98 6.44 -1.78 11.64
CA PHE A 98 5.54 -1.00 10.76
C PHE A 98 4.14 -0.74 11.35
N GLY A 99 3.93 -1.06 12.63
CA GLY A 99 2.65 -1.02 13.34
C GLY A 99 2.29 0.34 13.96
N ASP A 100 3.27 1.21 14.19
CA ASP A 100 3.17 2.43 15.02
C ASP A 100 1.97 3.32 14.67
N LYS A 101 1.64 3.42 13.38
CA LYS A 101 0.58 4.29 12.86
C LYS A 101 -0.66 3.52 12.42
N LEU A 102 -0.81 2.27 12.84
CA LEU A 102 -2.02 1.49 12.59
C LEU A 102 -3.24 2.12 13.26
N GLN A 103 -4.33 2.14 12.48
CA GLN A 103 -5.66 2.52 12.93
C GLN A 103 -6.36 1.30 13.56
N ASN A 104 -7.36 1.58 14.38
CA ASN A 104 -8.08 0.57 15.14
C ASN A 104 -9.14 -0.25 14.37
N HIS A 105 -9.40 0.11 13.11
CA HIS A 105 -10.49 -0.49 12.34
C HIS A 105 -10.37 -2.02 12.17
N ALA A 106 -9.14 -2.55 12.15
CA ALA A 106 -8.87 -3.98 11.99
C ALA A 106 -9.50 -4.83 13.10
N LEU A 107 -9.22 -4.49 14.37
CA LEU A 107 -9.81 -5.16 15.53
C LEU A 107 -11.33 -4.99 15.60
N ASN A 108 -11.84 -3.83 15.15
CA ASN A 108 -13.24 -3.46 15.37
C ASN A 108 -14.22 -4.07 14.36
N HIS A 109 -13.88 -4.10 13.07
CA HIS A 109 -14.80 -4.62 12.04
C HIS A 109 -14.10 -5.06 10.75
N ARG A 110 -13.00 -4.40 10.36
CA ARG A 110 -12.40 -4.55 9.03
C ARG A 110 -11.87 -5.97 8.77
N LEU A 111 -11.27 -6.62 9.77
CA LEU A 111 -10.82 -8.01 9.62
C LEU A 111 -12.01 -8.94 9.36
N ASN A 112 -13.03 -8.89 10.21
CA ASN A 112 -14.21 -9.75 10.08
C ASN A 112 -14.97 -9.52 8.77
N GLN A 113 -15.15 -8.26 8.35
CA GLN A 113 -15.79 -7.93 7.08
C GLN A 113 -14.98 -8.43 5.87
N GLU A 114 -13.66 -8.29 5.90
CA GLU A 114 -12.81 -8.80 4.81
C GLU A 114 -12.80 -10.33 4.79
N PHE A 115 -12.66 -10.98 5.94
CA PHE A 115 -12.69 -12.43 6.07
C PHE A 115 -14.00 -13.03 5.51
N LYS A 116 -15.15 -12.43 5.86
CA LYS A 116 -16.46 -12.84 5.35
C LYS A 116 -16.60 -12.73 3.84
N LYS A 117 -15.88 -11.81 3.17
CA LYS A 117 -15.88 -11.73 1.69
C LYS A 117 -15.22 -12.94 1.05
N TYR A 118 -14.20 -13.51 1.69
CA TYR A 118 -13.51 -14.71 1.20
C TYR A 118 -14.25 -16.00 1.58
N PHE A 119 -14.86 -16.04 2.77
CA PHE A 119 -15.53 -17.22 3.32
C PHE A 119 -17.00 -16.90 3.71
N PRO A 120 -17.89 -16.59 2.75
CA PRO A 120 -19.23 -16.09 3.03
C PRO A 120 -20.17 -17.12 3.66
N THR A 121 -19.88 -18.41 3.49
CA THR A 121 -20.68 -19.53 4.03
C THR A 121 -20.23 -19.98 5.41
N LEU A 122 -19.11 -19.46 5.93
CA LEU A 122 -18.60 -19.85 7.23
C LEU A 122 -19.35 -19.08 8.33
N SER A 123 -19.87 -19.81 9.31
CA SER A 123 -20.59 -19.22 10.46
C SER A 123 -19.66 -18.50 11.43
N TYR A 124 -18.36 -18.82 11.40
CA TYR A 124 -17.35 -18.30 12.32
C TYR A 124 -16.59 -17.14 11.70
N LEU A 125 -16.33 -16.12 12.53
CA LEU A 125 -15.48 -14.98 12.19
C LEU A 125 -14.23 -14.97 13.08
N PRO A 126 -13.08 -14.43 12.61
CA PRO A 126 -11.83 -14.41 13.37
C PRO A 126 -11.95 -13.76 14.75
N ILE A 127 -12.60 -12.60 14.84
CA ILE A 127 -12.71 -11.85 16.10
C ILE A 127 -14.12 -12.00 16.66
N ILE A 128 -14.22 -12.43 17.91
CA ILE A 128 -15.41 -12.27 18.72
C ILE A 128 -15.20 -11.03 19.60
N ARG A 129 -16.20 -10.14 19.64
CA ARG A 129 -16.15 -8.89 20.40
C ARG A 129 -17.41 -8.71 21.22
N ASP A 130 -17.24 -8.36 22.49
CA ASP A 130 -18.30 -7.79 23.31
C ASP A 130 -18.18 -6.27 23.33
N VAL A 131 -19.17 -5.60 22.75
CA VAL A 131 -19.22 -4.12 22.66
C VAL A 131 -19.46 -3.49 24.03
N LYS A 132 -20.16 -4.17 24.94
CA LYS A 132 -20.50 -3.62 26.27
C LYS A 132 -19.27 -3.58 27.17
N THR A 133 -18.50 -4.65 27.20
CA THR A 133 -17.30 -4.77 28.05
C THR A 133 -16.00 -4.39 27.34
N ASN A 134 -16.06 -4.15 26.03
CA ASN A 134 -14.92 -3.87 25.17
C ASN A 134 -13.84 -4.96 25.23
N ARG A 135 -14.30 -6.22 25.28
CA ARG A 135 -13.49 -7.44 25.37
C ARG A 135 -13.46 -8.19 24.03
N TYR A 136 -12.35 -8.85 23.78
CA TYR A 136 -12.04 -9.45 22.48
C TYR A 136 -11.43 -10.83 22.66
N TRP A 137 -11.75 -11.71 21.71
CA TRP A 137 -11.29 -13.09 21.66
C TRP A 137 -10.95 -13.46 20.21
N ILE A 138 -9.92 -14.30 20.03
CA ILE A 138 -9.80 -15.09 18.81
C ILE A 138 -10.87 -16.19 18.84
N ASN A 139 -11.54 -16.43 17.73
CA ASN A 139 -12.52 -17.52 17.65
C ASN A 139 -11.81 -18.87 17.59
N GLU A 140 -11.93 -19.66 18.66
CA GLU A 140 -11.21 -20.92 18.81
C GLU A 140 -11.55 -21.93 17.69
N ASN A 141 -12.76 -21.89 17.15
CA ASN A 141 -13.18 -22.73 16.02
C ASN A 141 -12.34 -22.55 14.75
N LEU A 142 -11.56 -21.46 14.64
CA LEU A 142 -10.70 -21.18 13.51
C LEU A 142 -9.22 -21.53 13.76
N ILE A 143 -8.86 -21.86 15.01
CA ILE A 143 -7.49 -22.20 15.41
C ILE A 143 -7.35 -23.61 16.01
N LYS A 144 -8.46 -24.23 16.43
CA LYS A 144 -8.52 -25.60 16.97
C LYS A 144 -9.54 -26.41 16.16
N PHE A 145 -9.11 -27.47 15.49
CA PHE A 145 -9.99 -28.33 14.68
C PHE A 145 -9.46 -29.76 14.61
N TYR A 146 -10.29 -30.69 14.12
CA TYR A 146 -9.89 -32.09 13.94
C TYR A 146 -9.46 -32.36 12.51
N LEU A 147 -8.31 -33.02 12.35
CA LEU A 147 -7.82 -33.53 11.07
C LEU A 147 -7.41 -34.99 11.26
N GLU A 148 -7.99 -35.89 10.46
CA GLU A 148 -7.70 -37.33 10.51
C GLU A 148 -7.85 -37.94 11.93
N GLY A 149 -8.83 -37.44 12.71
CA GLY A 149 -9.09 -37.88 14.08
C GLY A 149 -8.18 -37.27 15.14
N ASN A 150 -7.15 -36.51 14.75
CA ASN A 150 -6.27 -35.79 15.67
C ASN A 150 -6.73 -34.34 15.84
N GLN A 151 -6.64 -33.83 17.06
CA GLN A 151 -6.88 -32.42 17.32
C GLN A 151 -5.64 -31.61 16.95
N VAL A 152 -5.83 -30.61 16.10
CA VAL A 152 -4.79 -29.68 15.63
C VAL A 152 -5.06 -28.33 16.26
N ASN A 153 -4.05 -27.72 16.87
CA ASN A 153 -4.06 -26.32 17.28
C ASN A 153 -2.99 -25.54 16.49
N ILE A 154 -3.42 -24.55 15.72
CA ILE A 154 -2.55 -23.77 14.83
C ILE A 154 -2.14 -22.41 15.40
N ALA A 155 -2.36 -22.15 16.70
CA ALA A 155 -2.03 -20.86 17.32
C ALA A 155 -0.56 -20.47 17.12
N LEU A 156 0.38 -21.37 17.46
CA LEU A 156 1.82 -21.12 17.27
C LEU A 156 2.20 -20.96 15.79
N VAL A 157 1.61 -21.78 14.92
CA VAL A 157 1.80 -21.71 13.46
C VAL A 157 1.41 -20.33 12.91
N ILE A 158 0.32 -19.74 13.42
CA ILE A 158 -0.14 -18.41 12.98
C ILE A 158 0.87 -17.33 13.32
N ILE A 159 1.44 -17.34 14.54
CA ILE A 159 2.48 -16.40 14.96
C ILE A 159 3.68 -16.50 14.02
N ASP A 160 4.22 -17.70 13.83
CA ASP A 160 5.39 -17.94 12.98
C ASP A 160 5.17 -17.51 11.52
N ILE A 161 3.97 -17.74 10.96
CA ILE A 161 3.63 -17.30 9.60
C ILE A 161 3.66 -15.77 9.50
N ILE A 162 3.06 -15.08 10.48
CA ILE A 162 2.98 -13.62 10.47
C ILE A 162 4.39 -13.04 10.69
N ASP A 163 5.19 -13.60 11.58
CA ASP A 163 6.56 -13.16 11.82
C ASP A 163 7.45 -13.36 10.59
N ALA A 164 7.40 -14.54 9.96
CA ALA A 164 8.14 -14.80 8.73
C ALA A 164 7.74 -13.85 7.59
N TYR A 165 6.46 -13.49 7.52
CA TYR A 165 5.95 -12.53 6.55
C TYR A 165 6.50 -11.13 6.82
N VAL A 166 6.43 -10.67 8.06
CA VAL A 166 6.95 -9.36 8.49
C VAL A 166 8.45 -9.26 8.25
N GLN A 167 9.22 -10.30 8.62
CA GLN A 167 10.67 -10.34 8.39
C GLN A 167 11.01 -10.27 6.90
N THR A 168 10.26 -10.97 6.05
CA THR A 168 10.45 -10.92 4.59
C THR A 168 10.22 -9.50 4.06
N ARG A 169 9.20 -8.80 4.58
CA ARG A 169 8.89 -7.41 4.21
C ARG A 169 9.96 -6.44 4.70
N GLN A 170 10.45 -6.59 5.94
CA GLN A 170 11.56 -5.80 6.48
C GLN A 170 12.82 -5.97 5.65
N LYS A 171 13.19 -7.21 5.33
CA LYS A 171 14.37 -7.51 4.51
C LYS A 171 14.27 -6.85 3.13
N ALA A 172 13.11 -6.97 2.47
CA ALA A 172 12.88 -6.34 1.18
C ALA A 172 12.98 -4.80 1.26
N PHE A 173 12.43 -4.20 2.31
CA PHE A 173 12.52 -2.75 2.54
C PHE A 173 13.97 -2.30 2.78
N ASN A 174 14.70 -2.96 3.68
CA ASN A 174 16.10 -2.61 3.98
C ASN A 174 17.00 -2.76 2.76
N GLN A 175 16.77 -3.79 1.94
CA GLN A 175 17.47 -3.98 0.68
C GLN A 175 17.17 -2.87 -0.33
N PHE A 176 15.91 -2.42 -0.41
CA PHE A 176 15.54 -1.27 -1.25
C PHE A 176 16.27 0.01 -0.81
N ILE A 177 16.27 0.32 0.49
CA ILE A 177 16.96 1.51 1.03
C ILE A 177 18.48 1.43 0.78
N SER A 178 19.07 0.27 1.02
CA SER A 178 20.50 0.04 0.73
C SER A 178 20.83 0.27 -0.74
N TYR A 179 19.96 -0.19 -1.65
CA TYR A 179 20.15 -0.02 -3.07
C TYR A 179 19.97 1.44 -3.53
N CYS A 180 19.00 2.17 -2.96
CA CYS A 180 18.90 3.62 -3.16
C CYS A 180 20.18 4.33 -2.74
N GLN A 181 20.73 4.01 -1.57
CA GLN A 181 21.96 4.64 -1.09
C GLN A 181 23.15 4.40 -2.03
N GLN A 182 23.31 3.16 -2.53
CA GLN A 182 24.34 2.85 -3.53
C GLN A 182 24.14 3.65 -4.83
N MET A 183 22.88 3.86 -5.24
CA MET A 183 22.58 4.60 -6.47
C MET A 183 22.88 6.10 -6.36
N ILE A 184 22.82 6.68 -5.15
CA ILE A 184 23.21 8.09 -4.92
C ILE A 184 24.66 8.32 -5.33
N ASP A 185 25.55 7.37 -5.05
CA ASP A 185 26.98 7.48 -5.37
C ASP A 185 27.24 7.12 -6.84
N ILE A 186 26.63 6.04 -7.34
CA ILE A 186 26.90 5.49 -8.69
C ILE A 186 26.43 6.44 -9.80
N GLN A 187 25.31 7.14 -9.63
CA GLN A 187 24.75 7.98 -10.69
C GLN A 187 25.70 9.07 -11.20
N GLN A 188 26.66 9.52 -10.39
CA GLN A 188 27.62 10.56 -10.79
C GLN A 188 28.59 10.03 -11.84
N GLN A 189 28.86 8.72 -11.82
CA GLN A 189 29.78 8.03 -12.72
C GLN A 189 29.04 7.31 -13.85
N GLU A 190 27.87 6.74 -13.55
CA GLU A 190 27.06 5.96 -14.49
C GLU A 190 25.58 6.40 -14.47
N PRO A 191 25.21 7.54 -15.08
CA PRO A 191 23.83 8.05 -15.08
C PRO A 191 22.81 7.07 -15.66
N GLN A 192 23.21 6.24 -16.63
CA GLN A 192 22.35 5.23 -17.25
C GLN A 192 21.85 4.18 -16.24
N ARG A 193 22.68 3.80 -15.27
CA ARG A 193 22.25 2.87 -14.20
C ARG A 193 21.15 3.46 -13.33
N ALA A 194 21.20 4.76 -13.07
CA ALA A 194 20.14 5.45 -12.33
C ALA A 194 18.83 5.47 -13.13
N ILE A 195 18.89 5.73 -14.45
CA ILE A 195 17.71 5.69 -15.34
C ILE A 195 17.09 4.29 -15.35
N GLU A 196 17.91 3.24 -15.52
CA GLU A 196 17.44 1.85 -15.51
C GLU A 196 16.80 1.47 -14.17
N PHE A 197 17.40 1.93 -13.06
CA PHE A 197 16.85 1.73 -11.74
C PHE A 197 15.48 2.40 -11.58
N ILE A 198 15.37 3.70 -11.86
CA ILE A 198 14.10 4.43 -11.77
C ILE A 198 13.04 3.80 -12.68
N ARG A 199 13.42 3.45 -13.91
CA ARG A 199 12.53 2.75 -14.86
C ARG A 199 12.03 1.42 -14.30
N SER A 200 12.87 0.69 -13.57
CA SER A 200 12.45 -0.57 -12.92
C SER A 200 11.37 -0.37 -11.85
N LEU A 201 11.35 0.78 -11.18
CA LEU A 201 10.39 1.13 -10.14
C LEU A 201 9.06 1.70 -10.70
N LEU A 202 9.08 2.24 -11.92
CA LEU A 202 7.89 2.80 -12.57
C LEU A 202 7.07 1.76 -13.35
N ARG A 203 7.57 0.52 -13.50
CA ARG A 203 6.92 -0.51 -14.32
C ARG A 203 5.44 -0.75 -13.90
N PRO A 204 4.54 -1.07 -14.86
CA PRO A 204 3.11 -1.24 -14.57
C PRO A 204 2.76 -2.30 -13.53
N ASN A 205 3.62 -3.29 -13.29
CA ASN A 205 3.43 -4.37 -12.32
C ASN A 205 3.90 -4.04 -10.89
N ILE A 206 4.62 -2.94 -10.68
CA ILE A 206 5.09 -2.52 -9.35
C ILE A 206 3.91 -2.08 -8.47
N ASP A 207 4.10 -1.94 -7.16
CA ASP A 207 3.11 -1.37 -6.24
C ASP A 207 2.81 0.10 -6.61
N ALA A 208 1.55 0.51 -6.53
CA ALA A 208 1.11 1.88 -6.79
C ALA A 208 1.84 2.93 -5.94
N ARG A 209 2.13 2.57 -4.67
CA ARG A 209 2.81 3.44 -3.71
C ARG A 209 4.23 3.78 -4.14
N VAL A 210 4.94 2.79 -4.68
CA VAL A 210 6.29 3.00 -5.21
C VAL A 210 6.22 3.92 -6.42
N PHE A 211 5.23 3.74 -7.31
CA PHE A 211 5.04 4.64 -8.45
C PHE A 211 4.76 6.08 -8.02
N GLU A 212 3.88 6.30 -7.04
CA GLU A 212 3.59 7.63 -6.49
C GLU A 212 4.82 8.27 -5.83
N ILE A 213 5.57 7.53 -5.02
CA ILE A 213 6.79 8.03 -4.37
C ILE A 213 7.83 8.46 -5.41
N VAL A 214 8.05 7.62 -6.43
CA VAL A 214 9.05 7.89 -7.46
C VAL A 214 8.60 9.05 -8.34
N SER A 215 7.33 9.10 -8.74
CA SER A 215 6.82 10.21 -9.54
C SER A 215 6.86 11.53 -8.78
N TYR A 216 6.51 11.53 -7.49
CA TYR A 216 6.66 12.71 -6.63
C TYR A 216 8.09 13.20 -6.58
N ALA A 217 9.06 12.32 -6.30
CA ALA A 217 10.47 12.67 -6.19
C ALA A 217 11.03 13.27 -7.50
N ILE A 218 10.68 12.68 -8.65
CA ILE A 218 11.09 13.20 -9.96
C ILE A 218 10.48 14.58 -10.20
N LEU A 219 9.16 14.72 -10.01
CA LEU A 219 8.46 15.97 -10.29
C LEU A 219 8.88 17.09 -9.34
N LYS A 220 9.14 16.78 -8.06
CA LYS A 220 9.64 17.74 -7.07
C LYS A 220 10.93 18.39 -7.53
N GLU A 221 11.90 17.60 -7.96
CA GLU A 221 13.19 18.12 -8.44
C GLU A 221 13.07 18.78 -9.83
N TYR A 222 12.24 18.22 -10.71
CA TYR A 222 12.03 18.77 -12.06
C TYR A 222 11.41 20.18 -12.04
N TYR A 223 10.43 20.42 -11.15
CA TYR A 223 9.82 21.74 -10.99
C TYR A 223 10.62 22.66 -10.07
N GLY A 224 11.42 22.13 -9.15
CA GLY A 224 12.11 22.90 -8.10
C GLY A 224 13.04 24.02 -8.60
N GLU A 225 13.55 23.93 -9.84
CA GLU A 225 14.38 24.99 -10.45
C GLU A 225 13.59 26.01 -11.26
N GLN A 226 12.32 25.74 -11.51
CA GLN A 226 11.49 26.61 -12.32
C GLN A 226 11.08 27.81 -11.49
N LYS A 227 11.52 28.98 -11.94
CA LYS A 227 11.27 30.25 -11.29
C LYS A 227 10.13 30.96 -11.99
N ILE A 228 9.15 31.42 -11.22
CA ILE A 228 8.08 32.25 -11.73
C ILE A 228 8.16 33.67 -11.18
N TYR A 229 7.52 34.59 -11.87
CA TYR A 229 7.40 35.98 -11.48
C TYR A 229 5.92 36.35 -11.34
N TRP A 230 5.52 36.88 -10.19
CA TRP A 230 4.12 37.22 -9.91
C TRP A 230 4.01 38.43 -8.99
N GLY A 231 3.00 39.28 -9.20
CA GLY A 231 2.82 40.48 -8.41
C GLY A 231 1.55 41.23 -8.80
N TRP A 232 1.13 42.18 -7.99
CA TRP A 232 -0.08 42.97 -8.22
C TRP A 232 0.09 44.03 -9.31
N SER A 233 1.32 44.28 -9.76
CA SER A 233 1.61 45.13 -10.92
C SER A 233 2.87 44.65 -11.68
N PRO A 234 2.99 44.96 -12.99
CA PRO A 234 4.17 44.60 -13.79
C PRO A 234 5.49 45.13 -13.23
N ASP A 235 5.46 46.27 -12.53
CA ASP A 235 6.65 46.90 -11.95
C ASP A 235 7.00 46.38 -10.53
N ARG A 236 6.14 45.52 -9.95
CA ARG A 236 6.30 44.97 -8.59
C ARG A 236 6.10 43.46 -8.60
N LEU A 237 6.97 42.77 -9.34
CA LEU A 237 6.96 41.31 -9.41
C LEU A 237 7.82 40.71 -8.30
N ASN A 238 7.24 39.80 -7.55
CA ASN A 238 7.97 38.84 -6.72
C ASN A 238 8.53 37.74 -7.61
N SER A 239 9.59 37.09 -7.15
CA SER A 239 10.14 35.92 -7.82
C SER A 239 10.21 34.75 -6.85
N GLU A 240 9.60 33.63 -7.21
CA GLU A 240 9.50 32.45 -6.35
C GLU A 240 9.74 31.18 -7.19
N TYR A 241 10.40 30.18 -6.60
CA TYR A 241 10.55 28.86 -7.23
C TYR A 241 9.28 28.04 -7.06
N LEU A 242 8.98 27.18 -8.02
CA LEU A 242 7.89 26.21 -7.88
C LEU A 242 8.27 25.19 -6.80
N LEU A 243 7.32 24.91 -5.91
CA LEU A 243 7.48 23.94 -4.82
C LEU A 243 6.36 22.91 -4.89
N LEU A 244 6.70 21.64 -5.04
CA LEU A 244 5.75 20.53 -5.08
C LEU A 244 5.62 19.88 -3.70
N TYR A 245 4.41 19.93 -3.15
CA TYR A 245 4.06 19.34 -1.86
C TYR A 245 3.29 18.04 -2.06
N LYS A 246 3.56 17.05 -1.22
CA LYS A 246 2.70 15.88 -1.06
C LYS A 246 1.61 16.22 -0.03
N THR A 247 0.36 15.93 -0.33
CA THR A 247 -0.80 16.30 0.51
C THR A 247 -1.07 15.33 1.67
N GLY A 248 -0.45 14.15 1.64
CA GLY A 248 -0.64 13.10 2.62
C GLY A 248 0.14 11.83 2.24
N ARG A 249 -0.02 10.78 3.05
CA ARG A 249 0.53 9.46 2.71
C ARG A 249 -0.31 8.76 1.66
N THR A 250 0.29 7.84 0.93
CA THR A 250 -0.46 7.07 -0.08
C THR A 250 -1.59 6.25 0.55
N ASN A 251 -1.42 5.80 1.80
CA ASN A 251 -2.45 5.07 2.55
C ASN A 251 -3.47 5.98 3.27
N ALA A 252 -3.20 7.28 3.42
CA ALA A 252 -4.09 8.24 4.08
C ALA A 252 -4.94 9.03 3.08
N ASN A 253 -4.52 9.09 1.82
CA ASN A 253 -5.30 9.62 0.70
C ASN A 253 -6.39 8.61 0.32
N ASP A 254 -7.51 8.62 1.05
CA ASP A 254 -8.75 7.88 0.75
C ASP A 254 -9.46 8.50 -0.47
N GLY A 255 -8.74 8.59 -1.58
CA GLY A 255 -9.13 9.36 -2.76
C GLY A 255 -8.95 10.87 -2.60
N GLY A 256 -7.91 11.36 -1.93
CA GLY A 256 -7.52 12.78 -2.00
C GLY A 256 -6.68 13.12 -3.24
N ILE A 257 -6.39 14.40 -3.47
CA ILE A 257 -5.38 14.88 -4.43
C ILE A 257 -4.00 14.51 -3.91
N ASP A 258 -3.08 14.02 -4.73
CA ASP A 258 -1.78 13.53 -4.27
C ASP A 258 -0.74 14.64 -4.08
N PHE A 259 -0.60 15.54 -5.05
CA PHE A 259 0.38 16.64 -4.99
C PHE A 259 -0.24 18.01 -5.27
N VAL A 260 0.32 19.05 -4.64
CA VAL A 260 -0.06 20.45 -4.83
C VAL A 260 1.19 21.27 -5.07
N MET A 261 1.16 22.14 -6.07
CA MET A 261 2.27 23.03 -6.38
C MET A 261 2.01 24.46 -5.92
N LYS A 262 2.94 25.02 -5.16
CA LYS A 262 3.00 26.44 -4.84
C LYS A 262 3.94 27.17 -5.82
N PRO A 263 3.63 28.42 -6.21
CA PRO A 263 2.44 29.20 -5.88
C PRO A 263 1.30 29.10 -6.91
N LEU A 264 1.47 28.30 -7.98
CA LEU A 264 0.46 28.18 -9.04
C LEU A 264 -0.89 27.60 -8.59
N GLY A 265 -0.92 26.88 -7.46
CA GLY A 265 -2.11 26.15 -7.03
C GLY A 265 -2.42 24.97 -7.96
N ARG A 266 -1.39 24.35 -8.52
CA ARG A 266 -1.53 23.25 -9.48
C ARG A 266 -1.74 21.91 -8.78
N PHE A 267 -2.77 21.17 -9.15
CA PHE A 267 -3.09 19.87 -8.55
C PHE A 267 -2.59 18.71 -9.40
N PHE A 268 -2.08 17.68 -8.74
CA PHE A 268 -1.63 16.45 -9.38
C PHE A 268 -2.33 15.25 -8.76
N GLN A 269 -2.87 14.38 -9.61
CA GLN A 269 -3.45 13.10 -9.22
C GLN A 269 -2.68 11.95 -9.85
N VAL A 270 -2.25 11.01 -9.04
CA VAL A 270 -1.60 9.78 -9.49
C VAL A 270 -2.66 8.71 -9.73
N THR A 271 -2.58 8.01 -10.86
CA THR A 271 -3.53 6.93 -11.19
C THR A 271 -2.87 5.75 -11.92
N GLU A 272 -3.35 4.54 -11.61
CA GLU A 272 -2.95 3.31 -12.29
C GLU A 272 -3.91 2.90 -13.42
N THR A 273 -4.99 3.66 -13.62
CA THR A 273 -6.08 3.31 -14.52
C THR A 273 -6.41 4.47 -15.46
N ILE A 274 -6.88 4.13 -16.65
CA ILE A 274 -7.36 5.05 -17.69
C ILE A 274 -8.89 5.00 -17.75
N ALA A 275 -9.53 4.66 -16.62
CA ALA A 275 -10.98 4.60 -16.50
C ALA A 275 -11.57 6.00 -16.36
N ALA A 276 -12.51 6.36 -17.24
CA ALA A 276 -13.08 7.70 -17.27
C ALA A 276 -13.80 8.12 -15.97
N ASP A 277 -14.37 7.16 -15.25
CA ASP A 277 -15.04 7.44 -13.97
C ASP A 277 -14.09 7.80 -12.84
N LYS A 278 -12.86 7.30 -12.87
CA LYS A 278 -11.82 7.72 -11.93
C LYS A 278 -11.39 9.16 -12.20
N TYR A 279 -11.10 9.49 -13.46
CA TYR A 279 -10.75 10.85 -13.86
C TYR A 279 -11.83 11.86 -13.44
N PHE A 280 -13.10 11.55 -13.75
CA PHE A 280 -14.20 12.47 -13.46
C PHE A 280 -14.43 12.60 -11.95
N LEU A 281 -14.30 11.52 -11.20
CA LEU A 281 -14.36 11.54 -9.75
C LEU A 281 -13.23 12.38 -9.15
N ASP A 282 -12.02 12.34 -9.70
CA ASP A 282 -10.90 13.15 -9.25
C ASP A 282 -11.07 14.63 -9.59
N ILE A 283 -11.62 14.94 -10.77
CA ILE A 283 -11.98 16.30 -11.19
C ILE A 283 -13.08 16.88 -10.29
N ASP A 284 -14.11 16.10 -9.96
CA ASP A 284 -15.21 16.55 -9.10
C ASP A 284 -14.75 16.90 -7.67
N LYS A 285 -13.70 16.25 -7.16
CA LYS A 285 -13.13 16.55 -5.82
C LYS A 285 -12.61 17.98 -5.70
N VAL A 286 -12.08 18.52 -6.80
CA VAL A 286 -11.55 19.89 -6.86
C VAL A 286 -12.55 20.84 -7.51
N GLN A 287 -13.85 20.50 -7.51
CA GLN A 287 -14.92 21.32 -8.09
C GLN A 287 -14.63 21.70 -9.55
N LYS A 288 -14.06 20.76 -10.33
CA LYS A 288 -13.70 20.95 -11.75
C LYS A 288 -12.61 22.00 -11.99
N TYR A 289 -11.79 22.26 -10.97
CA TYR A 289 -10.55 23.00 -11.14
C TYR A 289 -9.55 22.19 -11.99
N PRO A 290 -8.69 22.84 -12.79
CA PRO A 290 -7.68 22.15 -13.60
C PRO A 290 -6.81 21.19 -12.78
N ILE A 291 -6.62 19.98 -13.30
CA ILE A 291 -5.88 18.92 -12.64
C ILE A 291 -4.93 18.23 -13.61
N THR A 292 -3.71 17.96 -13.14
CA THR A 292 -2.70 17.20 -13.86
C THR A 292 -2.75 15.73 -13.44
N PHE A 293 -2.75 14.81 -14.40
CA PHE A 293 -2.76 13.37 -14.13
C PHE A 293 -1.39 12.75 -14.37
N VAL A 294 -0.89 12.01 -13.38
CA VAL A 294 0.32 11.20 -13.50
C VAL A 294 -0.08 9.73 -13.61
N VAL A 295 0.09 9.15 -14.79
CA VAL A 295 -0.55 7.89 -15.19
C VAL A 295 0.48 6.80 -15.33
N LYS A 296 0.27 5.69 -14.63
CA LYS A 296 1.16 4.52 -14.65
C LYS A 296 0.98 3.66 -15.90
N THR A 297 1.38 4.20 -17.04
CA THR A 297 1.26 3.55 -18.35
C THR A 297 2.39 3.99 -19.28
N GLU A 298 2.70 3.13 -20.26
CA GLU A 298 3.63 3.42 -21.35
C GLU A 298 2.90 3.99 -22.59
N GLN A 299 1.56 4.03 -22.56
CA GLN A 299 0.74 4.64 -23.63
C GLN A 299 1.00 6.13 -23.73
N THR A 300 0.88 6.70 -24.93
CA THR A 300 1.11 8.14 -25.14
C THR A 300 0.04 8.97 -24.44
N CYS A 301 0.33 10.25 -24.17
CA CYS A 301 -0.62 11.15 -23.51
C CYS A 301 -1.89 11.33 -24.35
N GLU A 302 -1.77 11.33 -25.67
CA GLU A 302 -2.89 11.39 -26.62
C GLU A 302 -3.78 10.15 -26.51
N GLU A 303 -3.17 8.95 -26.55
CA GLU A 303 -3.90 7.68 -26.41
C GLU A 303 -4.66 7.58 -25.08
N ILE A 304 -4.09 8.11 -24.00
CA ILE A 304 -4.73 8.15 -22.68
C ILE A 304 -5.99 9.03 -22.75
N LEU A 305 -5.85 10.26 -23.27
CA LEU A 305 -6.96 11.22 -23.36
C LEU A 305 -8.06 10.73 -24.30
N GLU A 306 -7.70 10.13 -25.44
CA GLU A 306 -8.65 9.53 -26.38
C GLU A 306 -9.47 8.42 -25.71
N LYS A 307 -8.81 7.49 -25.00
CA LYS A 307 -9.49 6.40 -24.28
C LYS A 307 -10.41 6.91 -23.19
N VAL A 308 -10.00 7.92 -22.43
CA VAL A 308 -10.85 8.55 -21.41
C VAL A 308 -12.07 9.19 -22.08
N ALA A 309 -11.87 9.93 -23.17
CA ALA A 309 -12.94 10.58 -23.91
C ALA A 309 -13.94 9.59 -24.51
N GLU A 310 -13.47 8.51 -25.13
CA GLU A 310 -14.31 7.45 -25.70
C GLU A 310 -15.17 6.77 -24.63
N GLN A 311 -14.55 6.34 -23.53
CA GLN A 311 -15.26 5.73 -22.41
C GLN A 311 -16.30 6.68 -21.81
N ALA A 312 -15.95 7.97 -21.66
CA ALA A 312 -16.86 8.98 -21.16
C ALA A 312 -18.05 9.22 -22.10
N LYS A 313 -17.82 9.27 -23.42
CA LYS A 313 -18.90 9.41 -24.43
C LYS A 313 -19.87 8.25 -24.37
N ILE A 314 -19.37 7.01 -24.27
CA ILE A 314 -20.20 5.80 -24.15
C ILE A 314 -21.05 5.86 -22.87
N ARG A 315 -20.46 6.27 -21.75
CA ARG A 315 -21.10 6.27 -20.44
C ARG A 315 -22.13 7.38 -20.27
N TYR A 316 -21.76 8.62 -20.59
CA TYR A 316 -22.58 9.80 -20.28
C TYR A 316 -23.48 10.23 -21.43
N LYS A 317 -23.19 9.83 -22.68
CA LYS A 317 -23.94 10.14 -23.92
C LYS A 317 -24.10 11.63 -24.26
N ILE A 318 -23.84 12.54 -23.32
CA ILE A 318 -23.95 13.99 -23.47
C ILE A 318 -22.56 14.57 -23.74
N ARG A 319 -22.30 14.90 -25.00
CA ARG A 319 -21.00 15.41 -25.48
C ARG A 319 -20.52 16.64 -24.73
N ALA A 320 -21.39 17.63 -24.51
CA ALA A 320 -21.03 18.87 -23.82
C ALA A 320 -20.62 18.67 -22.35
N ILE A 321 -21.10 17.60 -21.69
CA ILE A 321 -20.65 17.26 -20.34
C ILE A 321 -19.23 16.69 -20.42
N VAL A 322 -19.02 15.73 -21.32
CA VAL A 322 -17.70 15.08 -21.49
C VAL A 322 -16.62 16.10 -21.81
N GLU A 323 -16.89 17.04 -22.72
CA GLU A 323 -15.94 18.09 -23.10
C GLU A 323 -15.53 18.95 -21.89
N ARG A 324 -16.48 19.41 -21.06
CA ARG A 324 -16.15 20.20 -19.85
C ARG A 324 -15.28 19.46 -18.84
N TYR A 325 -15.47 18.16 -18.68
CA TYR A 325 -14.59 17.36 -17.81
C TYR A 325 -13.20 17.22 -18.43
N LEU A 326 -13.09 16.98 -19.73
CA LEU A 326 -11.80 16.88 -20.40
C LEU A 326 -11.04 18.21 -20.42
N GLU A 327 -11.73 19.34 -20.51
CA GLU A 327 -11.14 20.69 -20.35
C GLU A 327 -10.54 20.92 -18.96
N SER A 328 -11.00 20.17 -17.94
CA SER A 328 -10.42 20.22 -16.60
C SER A 328 -9.11 19.42 -16.50
N VAL A 329 -8.75 18.62 -17.51
CA VAL A 329 -7.46 17.94 -17.57
C VAL A 329 -6.41 18.92 -18.08
N GLU A 330 -5.57 19.41 -17.18
CA GLU A 330 -4.54 20.40 -17.47
C GLU A 330 -3.35 19.79 -18.20
N GLU A 331 -2.90 18.62 -17.76
CA GLU A 331 -1.78 17.88 -18.32
C GLU A 331 -1.90 16.39 -17.99
N VAL A 332 -1.36 15.54 -18.87
CA VAL A 332 -1.14 14.12 -18.59
C VAL A 332 0.36 13.82 -18.67
N THR A 333 0.89 13.17 -17.65
CA THR A 333 2.28 12.70 -17.58
C THR A 333 2.27 11.17 -17.46
N ASN A 334 2.79 10.48 -18.46
CA ASN A 334 2.91 9.01 -18.47
C ASN A 334 4.32 8.56 -18.01
N ILE A 335 4.61 7.25 -18.03
CA ILE A 335 5.92 6.72 -17.64
C ILE A 335 7.06 7.26 -18.53
N PRO A 336 6.95 7.26 -19.88
CA PRO A 336 7.98 7.83 -20.75
C PRO A 336 8.29 9.30 -20.44
N GLU A 337 7.26 10.12 -20.20
CA GLU A 337 7.42 11.54 -19.88
C GLU A 337 8.06 11.74 -18.49
N LEU A 338 7.70 10.92 -17.49
CA LEU A 338 8.39 10.92 -16.20
C LEU A 338 9.89 10.61 -16.34
N ILE A 339 10.24 9.65 -17.19
CA ILE A 339 11.64 9.30 -17.45
C ILE A 339 12.35 10.46 -18.16
N ASN A 340 11.73 11.10 -19.16
CA ASN A 340 12.31 12.28 -19.82
C ASN A 340 12.60 13.41 -18.81
N ARG A 341 11.66 13.67 -17.89
CA ARG A 341 11.85 14.64 -16.81
C ARG A 341 12.99 14.25 -15.89
N PHE A 342 13.09 12.97 -15.54
CA PHE A 342 14.19 12.48 -14.72
C PHE A 342 15.55 12.63 -15.42
N GLU A 343 15.63 12.37 -16.73
CA GLU A 343 16.85 12.58 -17.52
C GLU A 343 17.30 14.05 -17.49
N ARG A 344 16.36 15.00 -17.56
CA ARG A 344 16.66 16.44 -17.40
C ARG A 344 17.18 16.78 -16.00
N VAL A 345 16.57 16.21 -14.96
CA VAL A 345 17.03 16.37 -13.57
C VAL A 345 18.43 15.78 -13.37
N LEU A 346 18.72 14.63 -14.00
CA LEU A 346 20.06 14.03 -14.00
C LEU A 346 21.09 14.93 -14.69
N ALA A 347 20.75 15.51 -15.84
CA ALA A 347 21.62 16.43 -16.56
C ALA A 347 21.98 17.69 -15.75
N GLN A 348 21.12 18.08 -14.79
CA GLN A 348 21.36 19.15 -13.83
C GLN A 348 22.15 18.71 -12.59
N GLY A 349 22.59 17.45 -12.51
CA GLY A 349 23.32 16.91 -11.36
C GLY A 349 22.44 16.63 -10.13
N LYS A 350 21.11 16.58 -10.29
CA LYS A 350 20.14 16.47 -9.18
C LYS A 350 19.53 15.09 -8.98
N GLY A 351 19.98 14.06 -9.68
CA GLY A 351 19.45 12.70 -9.47
C GLY A 351 19.62 12.21 -8.01
N GLY A 352 20.63 12.71 -7.29
CA GLY A 352 20.83 12.38 -5.87
C GLY A 352 19.73 12.92 -4.98
N ALA A 353 19.22 14.11 -5.29
CA ALA A 353 18.08 14.68 -4.59
C ALA A 353 16.82 13.84 -4.84
N VAL A 354 16.60 13.37 -6.08
CA VAL A 354 15.47 12.46 -6.40
C VAL A 354 15.56 11.17 -5.58
N ILE A 355 16.72 10.52 -5.55
CA ILE A 355 16.89 9.25 -4.83
C ILE A 355 16.77 9.47 -3.31
N ALA A 356 17.33 10.57 -2.78
CA ALA A 356 17.19 10.93 -1.38
C ALA A 356 15.72 11.18 -1.00
N GLU A 357 14.96 11.87 -1.85
CA GLU A 357 13.53 12.08 -1.64
C GLU A 357 12.76 10.75 -1.68
N MET A 358 13.09 9.83 -2.59
CA MET A 358 12.49 8.49 -2.61
C MET A 358 12.73 7.73 -1.30
N VAL A 359 13.94 7.82 -0.73
CA VAL A 359 14.28 7.20 0.56
C VAL A 359 13.43 7.81 1.68
N LEU A 360 13.38 9.14 1.77
CA LEU A 360 12.59 9.86 2.77
C LEU A 360 11.11 9.48 2.70
N GLN A 361 10.51 9.59 1.51
CA GLN A 361 9.09 9.28 1.30
C GLN A 361 8.78 7.81 1.57
N SER A 362 9.71 6.90 1.25
CA SER A 362 9.55 5.48 1.60
C SER A 362 9.56 5.28 3.12
N ARG A 363 10.47 5.92 3.87
CA ARG A 363 10.49 5.81 5.33
C ARG A 363 9.23 6.35 5.99
N ILE A 364 8.69 7.47 5.49
CA ILE A 364 7.41 8.03 5.93
C ILE A 364 6.26 7.06 5.65
N GLU A 365 6.18 6.51 4.43
CA GLU A 365 5.11 5.59 4.00
C GLU A 365 5.11 4.27 4.79
N PHE A 366 6.29 3.78 5.16
CA PHE A 366 6.46 2.57 5.98
C PHE A 366 6.50 2.84 7.49
N ASN A 367 6.10 4.03 7.94
CA ASN A 367 6.00 4.41 9.36
C ASN A 367 7.33 4.35 10.14
N LEU A 368 8.48 4.48 9.47
CA LEU A 368 9.80 4.51 10.13
C LEU A 368 10.23 5.93 10.49
N GLU A 369 9.66 6.94 9.84
CA GLU A 369 9.86 8.36 10.14
C GLU A 369 8.51 9.09 10.22
N SER A 370 8.51 10.24 10.91
CA SER A 370 7.36 11.15 10.97
C SER A 370 7.38 12.11 9.77
N GLU A 371 6.19 12.63 9.41
CA GLU A 371 6.11 13.71 8.42
C GLU A 371 6.85 14.94 8.96
N PRO A 372 7.64 15.64 8.12
CA PRO A 372 8.38 16.83 8.51
C PRO A 372 7.49 18.03 8.82
#